data_AF-A0A918PYV8-F1
#
_entry.id   AF-A0A918PYV8-F1
#
_cell.length_a   1.000
_cell.length_b   1.000
_cell.length_c   1.000
_cell.angle_alpha   90.00
_cell.angle_beta   90.00
_cell.angle_gamma   90.00
#
_symmetry.space_group_name_H-M   'P 1'
#
loop_
_entity.id
_entity.type
_entity.pdbx_description
1 polymer ?
#
loop_
_entity_poly.entity_id
_entity_poly.type
_entity_poly.pdbx_seq_one_letter_code
_entity_poly.pdbx_strand_id
1 'polypeptide(L)'
;MNKFLSALLLGGLISCQQTSTEVFKDDYASKVEIPMAGNAYLTEGKGAKITKKGLREWTADEAVISVYFKTENPQKAYLQLLMEDTEGPAELTVKVGDEQKTIPIPAEGSDTLNLGLFDLPGGYAKVDLQGTERSSSEFASINSLIVNSPSEEEITFVRDNESNRFYWGRRGPSVHLSYALPKDKDFKWFYNEITVPKGEDPNGSYYMANGFGEGYFGIQVNGDDERRILFSVWSPFHTDNPDEIPEDQKIKLLKKGEEVNTGEFGNEGSGGQSFRRYKWITGNTYQFLNAVEPDGKGNTIYTAYFYAPEIGEWQLIASFLRPQTDTWYKRPHSFLENFNDKNGYIGRKAHYGNQWAQDTDGNWHELTEARFTGDDIATRGYRTDYAGGEENGQFFLQNGGYFAPAVPLNSEYTREKTNKTPQIDFDALP
;
A
#
# COMPACT_ATOMS: atom_id res chain seq x y z
N MET A 1 -75.66 32.51 -52.90
CA MET A 1 -74.71 33.39 -52.18
C MET A 1 -74.46 32.78 -50.82
N ASN A 2 -73.34 32.07 -50.69
CA ASN A 2 -72.97 31.29 -49.52
C ASN A 2 -72.61 32.18 -48.34
N LYS A 3 -73.14 31.84 -47.16
CA LYS A 3 -72.52 32.13 -45.86
C LYS A 3 -72.12 30.79 -45.27
N PHE A 4 -70.84 30.59 -45.01
CA PHE A 4 -70.38 29.61 -44.04
C PHE A 4 -69.20 30.18 -43.27
N LEU A 5 -69.38 30.17 -41.95
CA LEU A 5 -68.44 30.48 -40.90
C LEU A 5 -67.63 29.19 -40.67
N SER A 6 -66.30 29.23 -40.69
CA SER A 6 -65.46 28.13 -40.20
C SER A 6 -64.30 28.68 -39.39
N ALA A 7 -64.24 28.21 -38.15
CA ALA A 7 -63.28 28.55 -37.11
C ALA A 7 -61.89 27.97 -37.40
N LEU A 8 -60.87 28.74 -37.04
CA LEU A 8 -59.48 28.31 -36.94
C LEU A 8 -59.34 27.41 -35.69
N LEU A 9 -58.99 26.13 -35.87
CA LEU A 9 -58.47 25.28 -34.79
C LEU A 9 -56.95 25.29 -34.87
N LEU A 10 -56.31 25.91 -33.88
CA LEU A 10 -54.86 25.86 -33.66
C LEU A 10 -54.57 24.64 -32.78
N GLY A 11 -54.19 23.51 -33.39
CA GLY A 11 -53.75 22.31 -32.68
C GLY A 11 -52.30 22.43 -32.25
N GLY A 12 -52.06 22.72 -30.97
CA GLY A 12 -50.74 22.62 -30.35
C GLY A 12 -50.36 21.15 -30.15
N LEU A 13 -49.33 20.68 -30.87
CA LEU A 13 -48.66 19.43 -30.56
C LEU A 13 -47.76 19.65 -29.34
N ILE A 14 -48.27 19.32 -28.16
CA ILE A 14 -47.46 19.12 -26.96
C ILE A 14 -46.74 17.78 -27.19
N SER A 15 -45.48 17.86 -27.62
CA SER A 15 -44.55 16.73 -27.57
C SER A 15 -44.29 16.42 -26.10
N CYS A 16 -44.99 15.43 -25.58
CA CYS A 16 -44.68 14.82 -24.30
C CYS A 16 -43.42 13.97 -24.51
N GLN A 17 -42.24 14.56 -24.27
CA GLN A 17 -41.04 13.77 -24.05
C GLN A 17 -41.22 13.01 -22.74
N GLN A 18 -41.77 11.79 -22.83
CA GLN A 18 -41.50 10.77 -21.84
C GLN A 18 -39.99 10.55 -21.85
N THR A 19 -39.31 11.17 -20.90
CA THR A 19 -38.01 10.68 -20.43
C THR A 19 -38.29 9.30 -19.87
N SER A 20 -38.02 8.28 -20.67
CA SER A 20 -38.01 6.90 -20.23
C SER A 20 -36.93 6.78 -19.16
N THR A 21 -37.33 6.87 -17.89
CA THR A 21 -36.63 6.20 -16.81
C THR A 21 -36.68 4.71 -17.11
N GLU A 22 -35.71 4.21 -17.89
CA GLU A 22 -35.46 2.76 -17.95
C GLU A 22 -34.88 2.34 -16.60
N VAL A 23 -35.83 1.97 -15.75
CA VAL A 23 -35.65 1.23 -14.52
C VAL A 23 -35.09 -0.15 -14.90
N PHE A 24 -33.77 -0.30 -14.95
CA PHE A 24 -33.11 -1.62 -15.01
C PHE A 24 -33.13 -2.31 -13.63
N LYS A 25 -34.24 -2.29 -12.90
CA LYS A 25 -34.21 -2.69 -11.48
C LYS A 25 -34.18 -4.21 -11.26
N ASP A 26 -34.36 -5.04 -12.29
CA ASP A 26 -34.61 -6.48 -12.08
C ASP A 26 -33.77 -7.48 -12.92
N ASP A 27 -32.78 -7.06 -13.72
CA ASP A 27 -31.98 -7.97 -14.59
C ASP A 27 -30.45 -7.87 -14.37
N TYR A 28 -30.00 -7.62 -13.14
CA TYR A 28 -28.55 -7.70 -12.83
C TYR A 28 -28.15 -9.13 -12.53
N ALA A 29 -27.08 -9.59 -13.17
CA ALA A 29 -26.52 -10.93 -12.96
C ALA A 29 -25.83 -11.06 -11.59
N SER A 30 -25.30 -9.96 -11.05
CA SER A 30 -24.72 -9.93 -9.71
C SER A 30 -24.96 -8.62 -8.98
N LYS A 31 -25.02 -8.71 -7.65
CA LYS A 31 -25.09 -7.58 -6.72
C LYS A 31 -23.98 -7.72 -5.70
N VAL A 32 -23.05 -6.76 -5.69
CA VAL A 32 -21.87 -6.77 -4.82
C VAL A 32 -21.91 -5.57 -3.89
N GLU A 33 -21.81 -5.83 -2.58
CA GLU A 33 -21.64 -4.79 -1.57
C GLU A 33 -20.16 -4.60 -1.26
N ILE A 34 -19.65 -3.39 -1.47
CA ILE A 34 -18.26 -3.00 -1.27
C ILE A 34 -18.18 -2.09 -0.04
N PRO A 35 -17.66 -2.59 1.10
CA PRO A 35 -17.61 -1.81 2.33
C PRO A 35 -16.69 -0.59 2.18
N MET A 36 -17.19 0.60 2.54
CA MET A 36 -16.38 1.82 2.54
C MET A 36 -15.18 1.68 3.48
N ALA A 37 -15.37 0.97 4.60
CA ALA A 37 -14.37 0.77 5.64
C ALA A 37 -13.06 0.14 5.13
N GLY A 38 -13.12 -0.72 4.12
CA GLY A 38 -11.95 -1.39 3.53
C GLY A 38 -11.51 -0.82 2.18
N ASN A 39 -12.34 -0.01 1.52
CA ASN A 39 -12.17 0.32 0.09
C ASN A 39 -12.25 1.81 -0.24
N ALA A 40 -12.51 2.66 0.76
CA ALA A 40 -12.61 4.10 0.57
C ALA A 40 -11.46 4.89 1.23
N TYR A 41 -11.20 6.08 0.70
CA TYR A 41 -10.21 7.02 1.21
C TYR A 41 -10.73 8.45 1.08
N LEU A 42 -10.34 9.32 2.01
CA LEU A 42 -10.38 10.75 1.80
C LEU A 42 -9.19 11.13 0.93
N THR A 43 -9.43 11.47 -0.33
CA THR A 43 -8.36 11.72 -1.31
C THR A 43 -8.08 13.20 -1.55
N GLU A 44 -9.05 14.07 -1.26
CA GLU A 44 -8.91 15.52 -1.33
C GLU A 44 -9.65 16.17 -0.16
N GLY A 45 -9.16 17.33 0.30
CA GLY A 45 -9.79 18.09 1.36
C GLY A 45 -9.68 17.46 2.76
N LYS A 46 -10.60 17.84 3.64
CA LYS A 46 -10.67 17.45 5.05
C LYS A 46 -12.13 17.44 5.52
N GLY A 47 -12.39 16.97 6.74
CA GLY A 47 -13.74 16.96 7.29
C GLY A 47 -14.56 15.76 6.84
N ALA A 48 -13.93 14.60 6.77
CA ALA A 48 -14.55 13.29 6.61
C ALA A 48 -13.62 12.20 7.16
N LYS A 49 -14.18 11.08 7.61
CA LYS A 49 -13.42 9.95 8.15
C LYS A 49 -13.92 8.63 7.59
N ILE A 50 -12.99 7.79 7.16
CA ILE A 50 -13.26 6.36 6.91
C ILE A 50 -13.01 5.61 8.21
N THR A 51 -14.06 5.00 8.73
CA THR A 51 -14.07 4.24 9.99
C THR A 51 -14.35 2.76 9.72
N LYS A 52 -14.31 1.92 10.77
CA LYS A 52 -14.72 0.51 10.67
C LYS A 52 -16.18 0.30 10.24
N LYS A 53 -17.02 1.35 10.33
CA LYS A 53 -18.42 1.34 9.86
C LYS A 53 -18.62 2.02 8.51
N GLY A 54 -17.55 2.50 7.87
CA GLY A 54 -17.59 3.26 6.63
C GLY A 54 -17.35 4.76 6.82
N LEU A 55 -17.84 5.57 5.88
CA LEU A 55 -17.69 7.01 5.86
C LEU A 55 -18.56 7.68 6.94
N ARG A 56 -17.95 8.50 7.79
CA ARG A 56 -18.58 9.24 8.89
C ARG A 56 -18.00 10.64 9.00
N GLU A 57 -18.66 11.50 9.79
CA GLU A 57 -18.21 12.87 10.10
C GLU A 57 -17.97 13.70 8.83
N TRP A 58 -18.79 13.48 7.80
CA TRP A 58 -18.61 14.14 6.51
C TRP A 58 -19.25 15.53 6.52
N THR A 59 -18.41 16.54 6.78
CA THR A 59 -18.80 17.89 7.17
C THR A 59 -18.24 18.99 6.26
N ALA A 60 -17.41 18.68 5.27
CA ALA A 60 -16.82 19.70 4.41
C ALA A 60 -17.03 19.36 2.93
N ASP A 61 -17.42 20.36 2.14
CA ASP A 61 -17.67 20.22 0.70
C ASP A 61 -16.35 20.08 -0.09
N GLU A 62 -15.22 20.49 0.49
CA GLU A 62 -13.90 20.21 -0.08
C GLU A 62 -13.49 18.74 0.03
N ALA A 63 -14.17 17.92 0.87
CA ALA A 63 -13.82 16.51 1.04
C ALA A 63 -14.29 15.67 -0.16
N VAL A 64 -13.33 15.03 -0.83
CA VAL A 64 -13.61 14.02 -1.86
C VAL A 64 -13.28 12.64 -1.30
N ILE A 65 -14.28 11.77 -1.33
CA ILE A 65 -14.15 10.37 -0.92
C ILE A 65 -14.11 9.49 -2.15
N SER A 66 -13.01 8.77 -2.32
CA SER A 66 -12.85 7.83 -3.43
C SER A 66 -13.01 6.40 -2.94
N VAL A 67 -13.86 5.63 -3.62
CA VAL A 67 -14.05 4.19 -3.41
C VAL A 67 -13.45 3.44 -4.59
N TYR A 68 -12.70 2.38 -4.30
CA TYR A 68 -11.98 1.62 -5.32
C TYR A 68 -12.39 0.15 -5.32
N PHE A 69 -12.52 -0.42 -6.51
CA PHE A 69 -12.74 -1.85 -6.76
C PHE A 69 -12.38 -2.17 -8.20
N LYS A 70 -12.15 -3.43 -8.53
CA LYS A 70 -11.73 -3.84 -9.87
C LYS A 70 -12.75 -4.75 -10.53
N THR A 71 -13.06 -4.43 -11.78
CA THR A 71 -13.87 -5.21 -12.72
C THR A 71 -12.95 -5.79 -13.79
N GLU A 72 -13.21 -7.01 -14.25
CA GLU A 72 -12.31 -7.62 -15.24
C GLU A 72 -12.49 -7.03 -16.63
N ASN A 73 -13.73 -6.85 -17.06
CA ASN A 73 -14.06 -6.20 -18.33
C ASN A 73 -14.82 -4.87 -18.12
N PRO A 74 -14.67 -3.90 -19.05
CA PRO A 74 -15.52 -2.71 -19.07
C PRO A 74 -16.99 -3.08 -19.14
N GLN A 75 -17.83 -2.41 -18.35
CA GLN A 75 -19.25 -2.74 -18.22
C GLN A 75 -20.08 -1.56 -17.70
N LYS A 76 -21.36 -1.54 -18.04
CA LYS A 76 -22.30 -0.55 -17.50
C LYS A 76 -23.00 -1.10 -16.27
N ALA A 77 -22.75 -0.52 -15.10
CA ALA A 77 -23.28 -1.01 -13.82
C ALA A 77 -24.16 0.03 -13.13
N TYR A 78 -25.13 -0.42 -12.35
CA TYR A 78 -25.99 0.47 -11.55
C TYR A 78 -25.49 0.56 -10.13
N LEU A 79 -25.14 1.78 -9.72
CA LEU A 79 -24.53 2.06 -8.44
C LEU A 79 -25.56 2.57 -7.43
N GLN A 80 -25.42 2.14 -6.19
CA GLN A 80 -26.20 2.61 -5.05
C GLN A 80 -25.29 2.77 -3.82
N LEU A 81 -25.69 3.60 -2.86
CA LEU A 81 -25.02 3.70 -1.56
C LEU A 81 -25.91 3.11 -0.48
N LEU A 82 -25.36 2.26 0.36
CA LEU A 82 -25.97 1.84 1.62
C LEU A 82 -25.62 2.89 2.69
N MET A 83 -26.62 3.62 3.19
CA MET A 83 -26.47 4.73 4.12
C MET A 83 -27.01 4.39 5.51
N GLU A 84 -26.55 5.12 6.53
CA GLU A 84 -27.29 5.24 7.79
C GLU A 84 -28.40 6.29 7.65
N ASP A 85 -29.30 6.36 8.63
CA ASP A 85 -30.37 7.36 8.68
C ASP A 85 -29.81 8.78 8.48
N THR A 86 -30.47 9.56 7.62
CA THR A 86 -30.08 10.94 7.33
C THR A 86 -30.73 11.90 8.33
N GLU A 87 -29.98 12.92 8.76
CA GLU A 87 -30.50 13.94 9.69
C GLU A 87 -31.16 15.14 8.97
N GLY A 88 -31.13 15.16 7.64
CA GLY A 88 -31.70 16.21 6.80
C GLY A 88 -31.32 16.05 5.33
N PRO A 89 -31.97 16.80 4.43
CA PRO A 89 -31.64 16.74 3.01
C PRO A 89 -30.25 17.29 2.72
N ALA A 90 -29.60 16.67 1.74
CA ALA A 90 -28.28 17.04 1.24
C ALA A 90 -28.19 16.76 -0.27
N GLU A 91 -27.06 17.12 -0.86
CA GLU A 91 -26.76 16.89 -2.27
C GLU A 91 -25.34 16.33 -2.41
N LEU A 92 -25.22 15.31 -3.26
CA LEU A 92 -24.00 14.58 -3.53
C LEU A 92 -23.65 14.65 -5.00
N THR A 93 -22.43 15.07 -5.32
CA THR A 93 -21.82 14.81 -6.62
C THR A 93 -21.13 13.45 -6.62
N VAL A 94 -21.44 12.61 -7.61
CA VAL A 94 -20.80 11.32 -7.87
C VAL A 94 -20.08 11.39 -9.20
N LYS A 95 -18.81 10.98 -9.25
CA LYS A 95 -18.01 10.93 -10.47
C LYS A 95 -17.37 9.57 -10.66
N VAL A 96 -17.46 9.04 -11.88
CA VAL A 96 -16.81 7.79 -12.33
C VAL A 96 -16.23 8.04 -13.72
N GLY A 97 -14.90 8.00 -13.83
CA GLY A 97 -14.22 8.42 -15.07
C GLY A 97 -14.55 9.88 -15.42
N ASP A 98 -15.08 10.10 -16.62
CA ASP A 98 -15.53 11.42 -17.10
C ASP A 98 -17.02 11.70 -16.82
N GLU A 99 -17.78 10.70 -16.37
CA GLU A 99 -19.20 10.85 -16.06
C GLU A 99 -19.39 11.42 -14.65
N GLN A 100 -20.23 12.44 -14.51
CA GLN A 100 -20.56 13.08 -13.25
C GLN A 100 -22.07 13.28 -13.12
N LYS A 101 -22.62 13.00 -11.93
CA LYS A 101 -24.03 13.18 -11.60
C LYS A 101 -24.20 13.85 -10.26
N THR A 102 -25.23 14.69 -10.16
CA THR A 102 -25.70 15.29 -8.92
C THR A 102 -26.90 14.50 -8.42
N ILE A 103 -26.82 14.01 -7.19
CA ILE A 103 -27.77 13.09 -6.57
C ILE A 103 -28.34 13.76 -5.31
N PRO A 104 -29.65 14.06 -5.27
CA PRO A 104 -30.27 14.58 -4.07
C PRO A 104 -30.42 13.48 -3.02
N ILE A 105 -30.06 13.80 -1.78
CA ILE A 105 -30.27 12.97 -0.59
C ILE A 105 -31.55 13.46 0.11
N PRO A 106 -32.60 12.62 0.22
CA PRO A 106 -33.85 13.04 0.82
C PRO A 106 -33.73 13.25 2.34
N ALA A 107 -34.63 14.08 2.87
CA ALA A 107 -34.74 14.42 4.30
C ALA A 107 -35.19 13.23 5.17
N GLU A 108 -36.01 12.35 4.60
CA GLU A 108 -36.53 11.14 5.23
C GLU A 108 -36.44 10.00 4.22
N GLY A 109 -35.93 8.85 4.67
CA GLY A 109 -36.14 7.58 3.99
C GLY A 109 -34.92 6.90 3.37
N SER A 110 -35.10 5.57 3.28
CA SER A 110 -34.29 4.53 2.63
C SER A 110 -32.82 4.43 3.04
N ASP A 111 -32.48 3.30 3.67
CA ASP A 111 -31.12 2.81 3.88
C ASP A 111 -30.29 2.74 2.59
N THR A 112 -30.93 2.87 1.41
CA THR A 112 -30.25 2.84 0.11
C THR A 112 -30.55 4.09 -0.73
N LEU A 113 -29.50 4.76 -1.19
CA LEU A 113 -29.53 5.87 -2.15
C LEU A 113 -29.14 5.39 -3.55
N ASN A 114 -29.96 5.68 -4.56
CA ASN A 114 -29.68 5.31 -5.95
C ASN A 114 -28.78 6.35 -6.62
N LEU A 115 -27.65 5.92 -7.21
CA LEU A 115 -26.74 6.81 -7.95
C LEU A 115 -26.96 6.74 -9.47
N GLY A 116 -27.52 5.63 -9.97
CA GLY A 116 -27.81 5.43 -11.39
C GLY A 116 -26.78 4.55 -12.11
N LEU A 117 -26.89 4.47 -13.44
CA LEU A 117 -25.97 3.71 -14.30
C LEU A 117 -24.66 4.46 -14.53
N PHE A 118 -23.52 3.79 -14.48
CA PHE A 118 -22.22 4.35 -14.84
C PHE A 118 -21.44 3.35 -15.71
N ASP A 119 -20.63 3.86 -16.63
CA ASP A 119 -19.68 3.06 -17.38
C ASP A 119 -18.42 2.80 -16.52
N LEU A 120 -18.20 1.54 -16.15
CA LEU A 120 -17.04 1.07 -15.39
C LEU A 120 -15.92 0.59 -16.34
N PRO A 121 -14.65 0.88 -16.04
CA PRO A 121 -13.53 0.40 -16.84
C PRO A 121 -13.27 -1.11 -16.65
N GLY A 122 -12.43 -1.70 -17.51
CA GLY A 122 -11.73 -2.94 -17.17
C GLY A 122 -10.47 -2.58 -16.37
N GLY A 123 -10.26 -3.23 -15.22
CA GLY A 123 -9.30 -2.80 -14.21
C GLY A 123 -9.98 -2.09 -13.04
N TYR A 124 -9.22 -1.27 -12.32
CA TYR A 124 -9.76 -0.55 -11.16
C TYR A 124 -10.70 0.59 -11.58
N ALA A 125 -11.93 0.52 -11.08
CA ALA A 125 -12.88 1.63 -11.05
C ALA A 125 -12.60 2.50 -9.82
N LYS A 126 -12.75 3.81 -10.01
CA LYS A 126 -12.69 4.82 -8.96
C LYS A 126 -14.03 5.58 -8.96
N VAL A 127 -14.74 5.55 -7.83
CA VAL A 127 -15.99 6.29 -7.62
C VAL A 127 -15.73 7.40 -6.63
N ASP A 128 -15.75 8.65 -7.10
CA ASP A 128 -15.61 9.85 -6.28
C ASP A 128 -16.97 10.33 -5.78
N LEU A 129 -17.02 10.67 -4.50
CA LEU A 129 -18.18 11.21 -3.79
C LEU A 129 -17.81 12.57 -3.18
N GLN A 130 -18.56 13.62 -3.49
CA GLN A 130 -18.35 14.98 -2.97
C GLN A 130 -19.69 15.62 -2.55
N GLY A 131 -19.80 16.03 -1.29
CA GLY A 131 -20.98 16.77 -0.82
C GLY A 131 -20.97 18.20 -1.36
N THR A 132 -22.11 18.70 -1.83
CA THR A 132 -22.23 20.05 -2.42
C THR A 132 -23.11 20.97 -1.60
N GLU A 133 -24.28 20.49 -1.19
CA GLU A 133 -25.22 21.24 -0.35
C GLU A 133 -25.76 20.35 0.79
N ARG A 134 -26.03 20.95 1.95
CA ARG A 134 -26.70 20.25 3.06
C ARG A 134 -27.42 21.21 3.99
N SER A 135 -28.44 20.70 4.67
CA SER A 135 -29.21 21.43 5.67
C SER A 135 -28.89 21.04 7.12
N SER A 136 -28.24 19.89 7.31
CA SER A 136 -27.80 19.34 8.60
C SER A 136 -26.28 19.52 8.82
N SER A 137 -25.77 19.02 9.95
CA SER A 137 -24.34 19.09 10.29
C SER A 137 -23.44 18.26 9.36
N GLU A 138 -23.94 17.15 8.81
CA GLU A 138 -23.18 16.21 7.97
C GLU A 138 -23.91 15.95 6.64
N PHE A 139 -23.17 15.66 5.56
CA PHE A 139 -23.76 15.32 4.27
C PHE A 139 -24.46 13.95 4.29
N ALA A 140 -23.75 12.93 4.78
CA ALA A 140 -24.26 11.56 4.90
C ALA A 140 -23.29 10.68 5.71
N SER A 141 -23.83 9.61 6.29
CA SER A 141 -23.06 8.47 6.81
C SER A 141 -23.27 7.27 5.88
N ILE A 142 -22.18 6.74 5.31
CA ILE A 142 -22.25 5.73 4.24
C ILE A 142 -21.48 4.47 4.64
N ASN A 143 -22.15 3.32 4.57
CA ASN A 143 -21.61 2.01 4.94
C ASN A 143 -20.87 1.36 3.78
N SER A 144 -21.52 1.30 2.61
CA SER A 144 -21.06 0.52 1.46
C SER A 144 -21.48 1.15 0.13
N LEU A 145 -20.69 0.91 -0.91
CA LEU A 145 -21.10 1.07 -2.30
C LEU A 145 -21.69 -0.26 -2.78
N ILE A 146 -22.87 -0.25 -3.36
CA ILE A 146 -23.49 -1.41 -3.99
C ILE A 146 -23.29 -1.28 -5.50
N VAL A 147 -22.67 -2.30 -6.10
CA VAL A 147 -22.50 -2.44 -7.54
C VAL A 147 -23.45 -3.52 -8.03
N ASN A 148 -24.47 -3.13 -8.79
CA ASN A 148 -25.33 -4.07 -9.50
C ASN A 148 -24.81 -4.21 -10.94
N SER A 149 -24.27 -5.38 -11.25
CA SER A 149 -23.51 -5.66 -12.47
C SER A 149 -24.34 -6.54 -13.42
N PRO A 150 -24.28 -6.30 -14.74
CA PRO A 150 -24.87 -7.18 -15.75
C PRO A 150 -24.07 -8.49 -15.95
N SER A 151 -22.90 -8.61 -15.32
CA SER A 151 -21.99 -9.75 -15.43
C SER A 151 -21.92 -10.55 -14.12
N GLU A 152 -21.74 -11.87 -14.22
CA GLU A 152 -21.41 -12.75 -13.09
C GLU A 152 -19.90 -12.75 -12.76
N GLU A 153 -19.08 -11.98 -13.49
CA GLU A 153 -17.65 -11.85 -13.23
C GLU A 153 -17.38 -11.33 -11.81
N GLU A 154 -16.32 -11.87 -11.20
CA GLU A 154 -15.91 -11.49 -9.86
C GLU A 154 -15.43 -10.04 -9.83
N ILE A 155 -15.99 -9.24 -8.94
CA ILE A 155 -15.47 -7.91 -8.60
C ILE A 155 -14.43 -8.07 -7.49
N THR A 156 -13.24 -7.52 -7.73
CA THR A 156 -12.09 -7.56 -6.81
C THR A 156 -12.11 -6.35 -5.89
N PHE A 157 -12.10 -6.58 -4.57
CA PHE A 157 -12.07 -5.56 -3.52
C PHE A 157 -11.69 -6.20 -2.17
N VAL A 158 -11.49 -5.38 -1.13
CA VAL A 158 -11.28 -5.84 0.25
C VAL A 158 -12.62 -6.25 0.84
N ARG A 159 -12.83 -7.57 0.99
CA ARG A 159 -14.17 -8.16 1.23
C ARG A 159 -14.66 -8.10 2.67
N ASP A 160 -13.77 -8.37 3.63
CA ASP A 160 -14.12 -8.48 5.05
C ASP A 160 -13.07 -7.83 5.96
N ASN A 161 -13.39 -7.79 7.26
CA ASN A 161 -12.52 -7.28 8.30
C ASN A 161 -12.05 -8.36 9.29
N GLU A 162 -12.10 -9.64 8.90
CA GLU A 162 -11.47 -10.67 9.70
C GLU A 162 -9.97 -10.37 9.79
N SER A 163 -9.36 -10.62 10.96
CA SER A 163 -7.95 -10.32 11.18
C SER A 163 -7.53 -8.88 10.82
N ASN A 164 -8.46 -7.91 10.98
CA ASN A 164 -8.24 -6.49 10.70
C ASN A 164 -7.98 -6.17 9.21
N ARG A 165 -8.49 -6.98 8.27
CA ARG A 165 -8.25 -6.82 6.83
C ARG A 165 -8.74 -5.52 6.21
N PHE A 166 -9.65 -4.76 6.83
CA PHE A 166 -9.93 -3.41 6.34
C PHE A 166 -8.73 -2.47 6.54
N TYR A 167 -8.03 -2.58 7.67
CA TYR A 167 -6.80 -1.81 7.89
C TYR A 167 -5.68 -2.27 6.95
N TRP A 168 -5.44 -3.58 6.85
CA TRP A 168 -4.40 -4.14 5.98
C TRP A 168 -4.70 -3.93 4.49
N GLY A 169 -5.94 -4.12 4.07
CA GLY A 169 -6.39 -3.89 2.70
C GLY A 169 -6.30 -2.42 2.28
N ARG A 170 -6.51 -1.49 3.22
CA ARG A 170 -6.31 -0.04 2.99
C ARG A 170 -4.85 0.40 3.02
N ARG A 171 -3.98 -0.32 3.73
CA ARG A 171 -2.53 -0.19 3.52
C ARG A 171 -2.15 -0.65 2.11
N GLY A 172 -2.75 -1.75 1.67
CA GLY A 172 -2.47 -2.36 0.37
C GLY A 172 -1.43 -3.47 0.47
N PRO A 173 -1.18 -4.17 -0.64
CA PRO A 173 -0.36 -5.38 -0.68
C PRO A 173 1.13 -5.05 -0.54
N SER A 174 1.76 -5.39 0.57
CA SER A 174 3.22 -5.37 0.68
C SER A 174 3.83 -6.42 -0.25
N VAL A 175 4.94 -6.07 -0.87
CA VAL A 175 5.62 -6.91 -1.87
C VAL A 175 7.09 -7.09 -1.56
N HIS A 176 7.66 -8.23 -1.96
CA HIS A 176 9.00 -8.65 -1.54
C HIS A 176 9.79 -9.26 -2.70
N LEU A 177 11.11 -9.09 -2.66
CA LEU A 177 12.09 -9.80 -3.49
C LEU A 177 12.97 -10.65 -2.59
N SER A 178 13.01 -11.96 -2.81
CA SER A 178 13.95 -12.87 -2.13
C SER A 178 15.12 -13.18 -3.05
N TYR A 179 16.34 -12.91 -2.61
CA TYR A 179 17.55 -13.12 -3.41
C TYR A 179 18.14 -14.51 -3.17
N ALA A 180 18.53 -15.21 -4.24
CA ALA A 180 19.12 -16.54 -4.15
C ALA A 180 20.58 -16.46 -3.70
N LEU A 181 20.91 -17.08 -2.56
CA LEU A 181 22.30 -17.30 -2.15
C LEU A 181 22.86 -18.57 -2.81
N PRO A 182 24.14 -18.57 -3.21
CA PRO A 182 24.83 -19.81 -3.56
C PRO A 182 24.74 -20.86 -2.44
N LYS A 183 24.54 -22.12 -2.83
CA LYS A 183 24.43 -23.25 -1.88
C LYS A 183 25.81 -23.61 -1.30
N ASP A 184 25.77 -24.36 -0.20
CA ASP A 184 26.95 -24.97 0.44
C ASP A 184 28.02 -23.95 0.88
N LYS A 185 27.57 -22.74 1.22
CA LYS A 185 28.38 -21.62 1.72
C LYS A 185 27.69 -20.92 2.88
N ASP A 186 28.50 -20.37 3.76
CA ASP A 186 28.06 -19.42 4.76
C ASP A 186 28.45 -18.01 4.35
N PHE A 187 27.56 -17.07 4.61
CA PHE A 187 27.69 -15.68 4.21
C PHE A 187 27.70 -14.81 5.45
N LYS A 188 28.68 -13.92 5.52
CA LYS A 188 28.73 -12.92 6.59
C LYS A 188 28.03 -11.64 6.16
N TRP A 189 28.27 -11.20 4.93
CA TRP A 189 27.84 -9.88 4.47
C TRP A 189 26.79 -9.95 3.36
N PHE A 190 25.86 -8.99 3.40
CA PHE A 190 24.98 -8.67 2.27
C PHE A 190 25.05 -7.17 1.98
N TYR A 191 25.18 -6.85 0.70
CA TYR A 191 25.21 -5.52 0.15
C TYR A 191 24.06 -5.35 -0.84
N ASN A 192 23.37 -4.21 -0.78
CA ASN A 192 22.33 -3.83 -1.72
C ASN A 192 22.32 -2.31 -1.92
N GLU A 193 21.85 -1.87 -3.09
CA GLU A 193 21.65 -0.47 -3.41
C GLU A 193 20.16 -0.19 -3.60
N ILE A 194 19.66 0.92 -3.08
CA ILE A 194 18.28 1.34 -3.28
C ILE A 194 18.17 2.74 -3.85
N THR A 195 17.30 2.91 -4.84
CA THR A 195 16.95 4.20 -5.43
C THR A 195 15.43 4.34 -5.42
N VAL A 196 14.91 5.32 -4.69
CA VAL A 196 13.49 5.69 -4.72
C VAL A 196 13.30 6.82 -5.74
N PRO A 197 12.56 6.61 -6.84
CA PRO A 197 12.32 7.67 -7.83
C PRO A 197 11.62 8.90 -7.24
N LYS A 198 11.77 10.05 -7.90
CA LYS A 198 11.07 11.28 -7.50
C LYS A 198 9.55 11.09 -7.61
N GLY A 199 8.82 11.42 -6.54
CA GLY A 199 7.36 11.32 -6.49
C GLY A 199 6.84 9.92 -6.12
N GLU A 200 7.72 8.95 -5.95
CA GLU A 200 7.38 7.57 -5.57
C GLU A 200 7.57 7.33 -4.07
N ASP A 201 7.63 8.41 -3.27
CA ASP A 201 7.94 8.46 -1.84
C ASP A 201 6.81 9.01 -0.95
N PRO A 202 5.55 8.54 -1.09
CA PRO A 202 4.47 9.03 -0.24
C PRO A 202 4.73 8.69 1.23
N ASN A 203 4.23 9.54 2.13
CA ASN A 203 4.26 9.28 3.57
C ASN A 203 3.66 7.91 3.90
N GLY A 204 4.25 7.23 4.88
CA GLY A 204 3.83 5.87 5.23
C GLY A 204 4.56 4.79 4.44
N SER A 205 5.63 5.10 3.71
CA SER A 205 6.34 4.11 2.91
C SER A 205 7.58 3.58 3.63
N TYR A 206 7.75 2.25 3.62
CA TYR A 206 8.98 1.60 4.03
C TYR A 206 9.62 0.88 2.83
N TYR A 207 10.79 1.37 2.44
CA TYR A 207 11.65 0.78 1.41
C TYR A 207 12.75 -0.03 2.10
N MET A 208 12.49 -1.31 2.31
CA MET A 208 13.41 -2.21 3.00
C MET A 208 14.40 -2.81 2.00
N ALA A 209 15.69 -2.60 2.24
CA ALA A 209 16.77 -2.97 1.32
C ALA A 209 17.48 -4.28 1.71
N ASN A 210 17.82 -4.46 3.00
CA ASN A 210 18.60 -5.61 3.48
C ASN A 210 17.85 -6.35 4.58
N GLY A 211 16.97 -7.25 4.18
CA GLY A 211 16.29 -8.19 5.05
C GLY A 211 17.13 -9.45 5.28
N PHE A 212 16.91 -10.09 6.42
CA PHE A 212 17.57 -11.33 6.83
C PHE A 212 16.58 -12.19 7.64
N GLY A 213 16.97 -13.41 7.99
CA GLY A 213 16.07 -14.36 8.66
C GLY A 213 15.41 -13.84 9.94
N GLU A 214 16.06 -12.90 10.63
CA GLU A 214 15.69 -12.41 11.95
C GLU A 214 15.49 -10.89 12.01
N GLY A 215 15.36 -10.20 10.87
CA GLY A 215 15.18 -8.75 10.90
C GLY A 215 15.25 -8.05 9.55
N TYR A 216 15.32 -6.73 9.60
CA TYR A 216 15.21 -5.85 8.45
C TYR A 216 16.04 -4.58 8.59
N PHE A 217 16.47 -4.04 7.45
CA PHE A 217 17.26 -2.81 7.35
C PHE A 217 16.87 -2.03 6.10
N GLY A 218 16.49 -0.75 6.24
CA GLY A 218 16.00 0.06 5.13
C GLY A 218 15.77 1.54 5.46
N ILE A 219 15.02 2.23 4.59
CA ILE A 219 14.67 3.66 4.75
C ILE A 219 13.16 3.91 4.67
N GLN A 220 12.67 4.87 5.45
CA GLN A 220 11.26 5.18 5.62
C GLN A 220 10.94 6.65 5.30
N VAL A 221 9.70 6.90 4.90
CA VAL A 221 9.06 8.22 4.88
C VAL A 221 8.03 8.28 6.01
N ASN A 222 8.40 8.89 7.13
CA ASN A 222 7.58 8.88 8.36
C ASN A 222 6.61 10.06 8.43
N GLY A 223 6.86 11.10 7.65
CA GLY A 223 6.02 12.28 7.48
C GLY A 223 6.72 13.32 6.61
N ASP A 224 6.08 14.47 6.41
CA ASP A 224 6.59 15.53 5.53
C ASP A 224 7.99 16.03 5.94
N ASP A 225 8.26 16.01 7.25
CA ASP A 225 9.52 16.52 7.83
C ASP A 225 10.42 15.44 8.43
N GLU A 226 10.00 14.17 8.43
CA GLU A 226 10.77 13.08 9.06
C GLU A 226 10.94 11.88 8.14
N ARG A 227 12.20 11.49 7.95
CA ARG A 227 12.63 10.26 7.29
C ARG A 227 13.62 9.53 8.17
N ARG A 228 13.58 8.20 8.12
CA ARG A 228 14.41 7.35 8.98
C ARG A 228 15.18 6.33 8.16
N ILE A 229 16.40 6.05 8.61
CA ILE A 229 17.12 4.81 8.31
C ILE A 229 16.82 3.88 9.49
N LEU A 230 16.18 2.73 9.26
CA LEU A 230 15.68 1.82 10.31
C LEU A 230 16.36 0.45 10.19
N PHE A 231 16.86 -0.06 11.31
CA PHE A 231 17.41 -1.41 11.46
C PHE A 231 16.83 -2.08 12.70
N SER A 232 16.21 -3.24 12.51
CA SER A 232 15.54 -4.01 13.57
C SER A 232 15.91 -5.49 13.53
N VAL A 233 15.93 -6.11 14.70
CA VAL A 233 16.18 -7.54 14.92
C VAL A 233 15.11 -8.09 15.86
N TRP A 234 14.38 -9.12 15.44
CA TRP A 234 13.40 -9.81 16.29
C TRP A 234 14.09 -10.65 17.38
N SER A 235 13.52 -10.63 18.58
CA SER A 235 13.88 -11.57 19.64
C SER A 235 13.57 -13.02 19.22
N PRO A 236 14.28 -14.03 19.75
CA PRO A 236 13.83 -15.42 19.66
C PRO A 236 12.51 -15.68 20.44
N PHE A 237 12.14 -14.80 21.37
CA PHE A 237 10.90 -14.91 22.13
C PHE A 237 9.70 -14.40 21.32
N HIS A 238 8.66 -15.22 21.22
CA HIS A 238 7.46 -14.89 20.44
C HIS A 238 6.45 -14.15 21.31
N THR A 239 6.38 -12.84 21.15
CA THR A 239 5.38 -11.95 21.78
C THR A 239 5.22 -10.69 20.95
N ASP A 240 4.08 -10.03 21.07
CA ASP A 240 3.83 -8.68 20.54
C ASP A 240 4.16 -7.58 21.56
N ASN A 241 4.51 -7.95 22.79
CA ASN A 241 4.87 -7.02 23.85
C ASN A 241 6.35 -7.19 24.26
N PRO A 242 7.26 -6.25 23.95
CA PRO A 242 8.68 -6.38 24.26
C PRO A 242 8.96 -6.49 25.76
N ASP A 243 8.09 -5.93 26.62
CA ASP A 243 8.24 -6.01 28.08
C ASP A 243 8.09 -7.44 28.61
N GLU A 244 7.50 -8.36 27.84
CA GLU A 244 7.34 -9.77 28.20
C GLU A 244 8.57 -10.61 27.86
N ILE A 245 9.53 -10.08 27.08
CA ILE A 245 10.71 -10.83 26.66
C ILE A 245 11.60 -11.10 27.88
N PRO A 246 11.92 -12.38 28.17
CA PRO A 246 12.89 -12.73 29.21
C PRO A 246 14.25 -12.09 28.96
N GLU A 247 14.95 -11.68 30.02
CA GLU A 247 16.20 -10.91 29.90
C GLU A 247 17.32 -11.64 29.14
N ASP A 248 17.32 -12.98 29.16
CA ASP A 248 18.24 -13.83 28.41
C ASP A 248 17.87 -14.00 26.92
N GLN A 249 16.73 -13.45 26.49
CA GLN A 249 16.21 -13.48 25.13
C GLN A 249 16.03 -12.07 24.53
N LYS A 250 16.27 -11.01 25.30
CA LYS A 250 16.28 -9.64 24.78
C LYS A 250 17.43 -9.41 23.82
N ILE A 251 17.16 -8.60 22.81
CA ILE A 251 18.18 -8.09 21.89
C ILE A 251 19.09 -7.14 22.65
N LYS A 252 20.41 -7.35 22.58
CA LYS A 252 21.39 -6.54 23.30
C LYS A 252 22.11 -5.61 22.35
N LEU A 253 22.09 -4.31 22.66
CA LEU A 253 22.88 -3.32 21.92
C LEU A 253 24.37 -3.47 22.24
N LEU A 254 25.19 -3.71 21.23
CA LEU A 254 26.66 -3.80 21.36
C LEU A 254 27.34 -2.49 20.98
N LYS A 255 26.91 -1.89 19.86
CA LYS A 255 27.42 -0.61 19.34
C LYS A 255 26.29 0.16 18.66
N LYS A 256 26.41 1.48 18.61
CA LYS A 256 25.54 2.35 17.81
C LYS A 256 26.34 3.48 17.20
N GLY A 257 25.94 3.94 16.02
CA GLY A 257 26.53 5.12 15.42
C GLY A 257 26.08 6.42 16.05
N GLU A 258 26.68 7.51 15.59
CA GLU A 258 26.29 8.86 15.97
C GLU A 258 24.85 9.18 15.53
N GLU A 259 24.11 9.92 16.36
CA GLU A 259 22.71 10.31 16.13
C GLU A 259 21.71 9.14 15.98
N VAL A 260 22.14 7.91 16.24
CA VAL A 260 21.27 6.74 16.21
C VAL A 260 20.49 6.62 17.52
N ASN A 261 19.17 6.55 17.36
CA ASN A 261 18.22 6.27 18.42
C ASN A 261 18.04 4.74 18.50
N THR A 262 17.94 4.21 19.71
CA THR A 262 17.82 2.76 19.95
C THR A 262 16.68 2.50 20.94
N GLY A 263 15.98 1.40 20.78
CA GLY A 263 14.88 1.00 21.65
C GLY A 263 14.38 -0.40 21.30
N GLU A 264 13.16 -0.69 21.72
CA GLU A 264 12.47 -1.96 21.46
C GLU A 264 11.25 -1.72 20.56
N PHE A 265 10.71 -2.78 19.97
CA PHE A 265 9.48 -2.76 19.17
C PHE A 265 8.59 -3.97 19.48
N GLY A 266 7.31 -3.86 19.11
CA GLY A 266 6.24 -4.85 19.37
C GLY A 266 5.11 -4.77 18.34
N ASN A 267 4.01 -5.51 18.56
CA ASN A 267 2.79 -5.64 17.73
C ASN A 267 2.95 -6.38 16.39
N GLU A 268 4.16 -6.82 16.05
CA GLU A 268 4.48 -7.56 14.84
C GLU A 268 5.58 -8.59 15.14
N GLY A 269 5.42 -9.30 16.25
CA GLY A 269 6.56 -9.79 17.01
C GLY A 269 7.24 -8.66 17.78
N SER A 270 8.29 -8.99 18.54
CA SER A 270 9.00 -8.02 19.37
C SER A 270 10.51 -8.19 19.29
N GLY A 271 11.25 -7.12 19.52
CA GLY A 271 12.71 -7.14 19.42
C GLY A 271 13.37 -5.79 19.65
N GLY A 272 14.63 -5.68 19.24
CA GLY A 272 15.42 -4.46 19.32
C GLY A 272 15.39 -3.70 17.99
N GLN A 273 15.26 -2.39 18.06
CA GLN A 273 15.32 -1.52 16.89
C GLN A 273 16.28 -0.35 17.10
N SER A 274 16.76 0.17 15.97
CA SER A 274 17.57 1.37 15.90
C SER A 274 17.16 2.20 14.70
N PHE A 275 17.17 3.52 14.83
CA PHE A 275 16.97 4.40 13.69
C PHE A 275 17.78 5.68 13.78
N ARG A 276 18.21 6.17 12.63
CA ARG A 276 18.73 7.53 12.48
C ARG A 276 17.73 8.37 11.71
N ARG A 277 17.43 9.56 12.20
CA ARG A 277 16.66 10.55 11.42
C ARG A 277 17.60 11.11 10.36
N TYR A 278 17.31 10.81 9.10
CA TYR A 278 18.12 11.24 7.98
C TYR A 278 17.21 11.55 6.81
N LYS A 279 17.22 12.81 6.36
CA LYS A 279 16.37 13.30 5.27
C LYS A 279 16.94 12.89 3.92
N TRP A 280 16.93 11.58 3.66
CA TRP A 280 17.31 11.01 2.37
C TRP A 280 16.47 11.61 1.23
N ILE A 281 17.06 11.63 0.05
CA ILE A 281 16.62 12.39 -1.13
C ILE A 281 16.26 11.38 -2.23
N THR A 282 15.05 11.49 -2.78
CA THR A 282 14.63 10.70 -3.94
C THR A 282 15.54 10.93 -5.14
N GLY A 283 15.77 9.87 -5.92
CA GLY A 283 16.65 9.86 -7.08
C GLY A 283 18.11 9.59 -6.74
N ASN A 284 18.52 9.73 -5.47
CA ASN A 284 19.83 9.28 -5.02
C ASN A 284 19.83 7.77 -4.76
N THR A 285 20.98 7.15 -4.98
CA THR A 285 21.22 5.73 -4.68
C THR A 285 21.92 5.63 -3.33
N TYR A 286 21.26 4.96 -2.39
CA TYR A 286 21.79 4.67 -1.06
C TYR A 286 22.31 3.24 -1.00
N GLN A 287 23.37 3.00 -0.25
CA GLN A 287 23.97 1.67 -0.13
C GLN A 287 23.79 1.14 1.29
N PHE A 288 23.45 -0.14 1.37
CA PHE A 288 23.17 -0.85 2.61
C PHE A 288 24.13 -2.02 2.71
N LEU A 289 24.85 -2.10 3.83
CA LEU A 289 25.74 -3.20 4.14
C LEU A 289 25.34 -3.78 5.51
N ASN A 290 25.11 -5.09 5.54
CA ASN A 290 24.68 -5.83 6.70
C ASN A 290 25.68 -6.98 6.95
N ALA A 291 26.13 -7.15 8.19
CA ALA A 291 26.81 -8.35 8.67
C ALA A 291 25.93 -9.19 9.61
N VAL A 292 25.97 -10.51 9.45
CA VAL A 292 25.44 -11.52 10.37
C VAL A 292 26.54 -12.52 10.69
N GLU A 293 26.91 -12.67 11.97
CA GLU A 293 27.94 -13.61 12.38
C GLU A 293 27.62 -14.27 13.74
N PRO A 294 27.78 -15.60 13.87
CA PRO A 294 27.68 -16.27 15.16
C PRO A 294 28.88 -15.91 16.05
N ASP A 295 28.66 -15.76 17.35
CA ASP A 295 29.70 -15.39 18.32
C ASP A 295 30.45 -16.60 18.91
N GLY A 296 30.09 -17.81 18.50
CA GLY A 296 30.63 -19.07 19.01
C GLY A 296 30.18 -19.44 20.43
N LYS A 297 29.20 -18.71 20.98
CA LYS A 297 28.66 -18.87 22.35
C LYS A 297 27.14 -19.03 22.36
N GLY A 298 26.56 -19.39 21.22
CA GLY A 298 25.11 -19.58 21.05
C GLY A 298 24.32 -18.28 20.81
N ASN A 299 25.00 -17.20 20.41
CA ASN A 299 24.37 -15.96 19.97
C ASN A 299 24.83 -15.57 18.57
N THR A 300 24.05 -14.72 17.90
CA THR A 300 24.42 -14.13 16.61
C THR A 300 24.44 -12.61 16.74
N ILE A 301 25.45 -11.99 16.13
CA ILE A 301 25.64 -10.54 16.05
C ILE A 301 25.18 -10.06 14.67
N TYR A 302 24.38 -9.00 14.67
CA TYR A 302 23.84 -8.34 13.48
C TYR A 302 24.32 -6.90 13.47
N THR A 303 25.02 -6.47 12.43
CA THR A 303 25.56 -5.11 12.34
C THR A 303 25.16 -4.46 11.01
N ALA A 304 24.64 -3.24 11.08
CA ALA A 304 24.12 -2.50 9.94
C ALA A 304 24.91 -1.22 9.68
N TYR A 305 25.33 -1.03 8.43
CA TYR A 305 26.03 0.16 7.93
C TYR A 305 25.28 0.77 6.76
N PHE A 306 25.18 2.09 6.76
CA PHE A 306 24.51 2.87 5.73
C PHE A 306 25.50 3.80 5.03
N TYR A 307 25.42 3.89 3.71
CA TYR A 307 26.18 4.85 2.92
C TYR A 307 25.24 5.83 2.23
N ALA A 308 25.40 7.11 2.57
CA ALA A 308 24.72 8.21 1.91
C ALA A 308 25.69 8.91 0.96
N PRO A 309 25.35 9.09 -0.33
CA PRO A 309 26.23 9.78 -1.28
C PRO A 309 26.48 11.24 -0.89
N GLU A 310 25.60 11.86 -0.09
CA GLU A 310 25.78 13.23 0.40
C GLU A 310 26.86 13.34 1.48
N ILE A 311 27.19 12.23 2.14
CA ILE A 311 28.17 12.17 3.22
C ILE A 311 29.49 11.60 2.69
N GLY A 312 29.42 10.58 1.84
CA GLY A 312 30.59 10.02 1.17
C GLY A 312 31.34 8.97 1.98
N GLU A 313 30.83 8.55 3.15
CA GLU A 313 31.44 7.52 4.00
C GLU A 313 30.38 6.58 4.60
N TRP A 314 30.83 5.39 5.04
CA TRP A 314 29.98 4.41 5.73
C TRP A 314 29.70 4.85 7.16
N GLN A 315 28.44 4.71 7.58
CA GLN A 315 28.00 5.06 8.92
C GLN A 315 27.39 3.85 9.61
N LEU A 316 27.84 3.57 10.83
CA LEU A 316 27.23 2.56 11.68
C LEU A 316 25.80 3.01 12.03
N ILE A 317 24.83 2.11 11.90
CA ILE A 317 23.50 2.29 12.49
C ILE A 317 23.53 1.65 13.87
N ALA A 318 23.54 0.32 13.95
CA ALA A 318 23.74 -0.39 15.19
C ALA A 318 24.37 -1.76 14.98
N SER A 319 24.92 -2.30 16.07
CA SER A 319 25.29 -3.70 16.22
C SER A 319 24.49 -4.28 17.37
N PHE A 320 23.71 -5.33 17.08
CA PHE A 320 22.84 -6.02 18.02
C PHE A 320 23.28 -7.47 18.19
N LEU A 321 23.23 -7.99 19.42
CA LEU A 321 23.35 -9.40 19.72
C LEU A 321 21.96 -9.99 19.93
N ARG A 322 21.63 -11.03 19.17
CA ARG A 322 20.43 -11.86 19.34
C ARG A 322 20.81 -13.13 20.11
N PRO A 323 20.28 -13.34 21.33
CA PRO A 323 20.56 -14.55 22.09
C PRO A 323 19.97 -15.80 21.45
N GLN A 324 20.42 -16.98 21.89
CA GLN A 324 19.85 -18.28 21.53
C GLN A 324 19.71 -18.48 20.01
N THR A 325 20.71 -18.02 19.28
CA THR A 325 20.76 -18.00 17.82
C THR A 325 22.17 -18.34 17.39
N ASP A 326 22.33 -19.25 16.44
CA ASP A 326 23.64 -19.61 15.89
C ASP A 326 23.50 -19.72 14.38
N THR A 327 23.67 -18.58 13.70
CA THR A 327 23.44 -18.47 12.26
C THR A 327 24.37 -17.47 11.60
N TRP A 328 24.70 -17.77 10.35
CA TRP A 328 25.24 -16.84 9.37
C TRP A 328 24.12 -16.14 8.61
N TYR A 329 24.44 -15.23 7.70
CA TYR A 329 23.44 -14.55 6.89
C TYR A 329 22.60 -15.56 6.10
N LYS A 330 21.27 -15.53 6.33
CA LYS A 330 20.28 -16.27 5.53
C LYS A 330 19.14 -15.34 5.10
N ARG A 331 18.45 -15.73 4.02
CA ARG A 331 17.26 -15.07 3.47
C ARG A 331 17.46 -13.57 3.14
N PRO A 332 18.48 -13.19 2.34
CA PRO A 332 18.58 -11.83 1.85
C PRO A 332 17.33 -11.48 1.04
N HIS A 333 16.66 -10.40 1.42
CA HIS A 333 15.44 -9.96 0.75
C HIS A 333 15.27 -8.45 0.84
N SER A 334 14.40 -7.91 0.00
CA SER A 334 13.91 -6.54 0.04
C SER A 334 12.39 -6.55 0.10
N PHE A 335 11.78 -5.48 0.62
CA PHE A 335 10.33 -5.30 0.52
C PHE A 335 9.92 -3.83 0.39
N LEU A 336 8.72 -3.63 -0.14
CA LEU A 336 8.07 -2.34 -0.24
C LEU A 336 6.72 -2.40 0.48
N GLU A 337 6.57 -1.57 1.49
CA GLU A 337 5.40 -1.55 2.36
C GLU A 337 4.80 -0.14 2.45
N ASN A 338 3.47 -0.10 2.56
CA ASN A 338 2.74 1.04 3.09
C ASN A 338 2.30 0.74 4.54
N PHE A 339 2.75 1.52 5.52
CA PHE A 339 2.34 1.45 6.92
C PHE A 339 1.26 2.49 7.30
N ASN A 340 0.76 3.27 6.33
CA ASN A 340 -0.33 4.23 6.54
C ASN A 340 -1.57 3.84 5.72
N ASP A 341 -2.61 3.35 6.40
CA ASP A 341 -3.88 2.93 5.80
C ASP A 341 -4.64 4.07 5.09
N LYS A 342 -4.28 5.33 5.34
CA LYS A 342 -4.86 6.47 4.64
C LYS A 342 -4.25 6.70 3.26
N ASN A 343 -3.08 6.14 2.98
CA ASN A 343 -2.30 6.42 1.76
C ASN A 343 -2.25 5.24 0.77
N GLY A 344 -3.11 4.22 0.93
CA GLY A 344 -3.16 3.08 0.01
C GLY A 344 -3.62 3.40 -1.41
N TYR A 345 -4.29 4.54 -1.59
CA TYR A 345 -4.68 5.07 -2.89
C TYR A 345 -3.54 5.77 -3.64
N ILE A 346 -2.35 5.87 -3.02
CA ILE A 346 -1.15 6.47 -3.61
C ILE A 346 -0.15 5.36 -3.92
N GLY A 347 0.39 5.38 -5.14
CA GLY A 347 1.43 4.46 -5.59
C GLY A 347 2.79 4.78 -4.98
N ARG A 348 3.63 3.76 -4.89
CA ARG A 348 5.04 3.87 -4.51
C ARG A 348 5.85 2.83 -5.27
N LYS A 349 7.09 3.17 -5.60
CA LYS A 349 8.04 2.34 -6.36
C LYS A 349 9.46 2.55 -5.85
N ALA A 350 10.29 1.50 -5.92
CA ALA A 350 11.73 1.61 -5.72
C ALA A 350 12.50 0.61 -6.57
N HIS A 351 13.74 0.96 -6.87
CA HIS A 351 14.72 0.12 -7.56
C HIS A 351 15.74 -0.43 -6.56
N TYR A 352 16.08 -1.71 -6.73
CA TYR A 352 17.04 -2.45 -5.93
C TYR A 352 18.15 -2.97 -6.86
N GLY A 353 19.34 -2.42 -6.71
CA GLY A 353 20.48 -2.67 -7.60
C GLY A 353 21.65 -3.37 -6.91
N ASN A 354 22.51 -3.95 -7.74
CA ASN A 354 23.85 -4.38 -7.36
C ASN A 354 23.92 -5.24 -6.08
N GLN A 355 23.07 -6.27 -5.98
CA GLN A 355 23.09 -7.19 -4.83
C GLN A 355 24.37 -8.02 -4.82
N TRP A 356 25.06 -8.06 -3.68
CA TRP A 356 26.23 -8.91 -3.46
C TRP A 356 26.18 -9.54 -2.07
N ALA A 357 26.67 -10.78 -1.95
CA ALA A 357 26.92 -11.41 -0.67
C ALA A 357 28.38 -11.85 -0.54
N GLN A 358 29.00 -11.63 0.61
CA GLN A 358 30.37 -12.09 0.88
C GLN A 358 30.33 -13.36 1.73
N ASP A 359 30.97 -14.42 1.25
CA ASP A 359 31.14 -15.64 2.04
C ASP A 359 32.17 -15.47 3.17
N THR A 360 32.19 -16.42 4.10
CA THR A 360 33.12 -16.40 5.24
C THR A 360 34.59 -16.51 4.85
N ASP A 361 34.89 -16.93 3.62
CA ASP A 361 36.23 -16.98 3.05
C ASP A 361 36.65 -15.63 2.42
N GLY A 362 35.77 -14.63 2.43
CA GLY A 362 36.01 -13.29 1.90
C GLY A 362 35.66 -13.12 0.42
N ASN A 363 35.08 -14.12 -0.24
CA ASN A 363 34.72 -14.04 -1.66
C ASN A 363 33.36 -13.37 -1.83
N TRP A 364 33.30 -12.39 -2.74
CA TRP A 364 32.07 -11.71 -3.12
C TRP A 364 31.33 -12.46 -4.23
N HIS A 365 30.03 -12.64 -4.06
CA HIS A 365 29.12 -13.30 -5.01
C HIS A 365 28.01 -12.33 -5.44
N GLU A 366 27.95 -12.01 -6.74
CA GLU A 366 26.87 -11.17 -7.27
C GLU A 366 25.57 -11.97 -7.29
N LEU A 367 24.51 -11.42 -6.69
CA LEU A 367 23.20 -12.05 -6.68
C LEU A 367 22.37 -11.46 -7.82
N THR A 368 22.03 -12.29 -8.81
CA THR A 368 21.32 -11.88 -10.02
C THR A 368 19.93 -12.49 -10.16
N GLU A 369 19.50 -13.31 -9.21
CA GLU A 369 18.20 -13.99 -9.21
C GLU A 369 17.37 -13.51 -8.03
N ALA A 370 16.10 -13.19 -8.28
CA ALA A 370 15.16 -12.77 -7.27
C ALA A 370 13.76 -13.37 -7.49
N ARG A 371 13.16 -13.89 -6.41
CA ARG A 371 11.77 -14.33 -6.39
C ARG A 371 10.85 -13.23 -5.88
N PHE A 372 9.84 -12.88 -6.67
CA PHE A 372 8.82 -11.91 -6.30
C PHE A 372 7.67 -12.56 -5.51
N THR A 373 7.27 -11.96 -4.40
CA THR A 373 6.15 -12.43 -3.55
C THR A 373 5.35 -11.25 -2.99
N GLY A 374 4.17 -11.55 -2.43
CA GLY A 374 3.29 -10.58 -1.81
C GLY A 374 2.70 -11.12 -0.51
N ASP A 375 2.15 -10.23 0.31
CA ASP A 375 1.56 -10.55 1.60
C ASP A 375 0.17 -11.24 1.52
N ASP A 376 -0.54 -11.35 2.65
CA ASP A 376 -1.89 -11.91 2.73
C ASP A 376 -2.90 -11.15 1.84
N ILE A 377 -2.78 -9.82 1.74
CA ILE A 377 -3.70 -9.00 0.94
C ILE A 377 -3.50 -9.26 -0.55
N ALA A 378 -2.25 -9.41 -0.99
CA ALA A 378 -1.92 -9.78 -2.36
C ALA A 378 -2.38 -11.21 -2.69
N THR A 379 -2.03 -12.18 -1.85
CA THR A 379 -2.28 -13.61 -2.09
C THR A 379 -3.76 -13.99 -2.05
N ARG A 380 -4.59 -13.26 -1.28
CA ARG A 380 -6.06 -13.39 -1.31
C ARG A 380 -6.70 -12.75 -2.54
N GLY A 381 -5.96 -11.91 -3.27
CA GLY A 381 -6.51 -11.13 -4.37
C GLY A 381 -7.46 -10.02 -3.92
N TYR A 382 -7.37 -9.52 -2.68
CA TYR A 382 -8.21 -8.39 -2.24
C TYR A 382 -7.79 -7.07 -2.88
N ARG A 383 -6.49 -6.97 -3.17
CA ARG A 383 -5.87 -5.86 -3.90
C ARG A 383 -4.88 -6.46 -4.89
N THR A 384 -4.95 -6.04 -6.15
CA THR A 384 -4.08 -6.49 -7.25
C THR A 384 -3.26 -5.36 -7.87
N ASP A 385 -2.97 -4.30 -7.11
CA ASP A 385 -2.09 -3.20 -7.51
C ASP A 385 -0.71 -3.39 -6.90
N TYR A 386 -0.06 -4.45 -7.37
CA TYR A 386 1.28 -4.85 -7.00
C TYR A 386 2.08 -5.30 -8.22
N ALA A 387 3.37 -4.96 -8.23
CA ALA A 387 4.31 -5.36 -9.26
C ALA A 387 5.72 -5.49 -8.68
N GLY A 388 6.51 -6.34 -9.31
CA GLY A 388 7.94 -6.45 -9.09
C GLY A 388 8.57 -7.18 -10.25
N GLY A 389 9.88 -7.05 -10.38
CA GLY A 389 10.59 -7.67 -11.49
C GLY A 389 11.91 -7.00 -11.77
N GLU A 390 12.34 -7.08 -13.02
CA GLU A 390 13.54 -6.43 -13.53
C GLU A 390 13.16 -5.26 -14.44
N GLU A 391 13.87 -4.14 -14.28
CA GLU A 391 13.76 -2.95 -15.13
C GLU A 391 15.13 -2.26 -15.20
N ASN A 392 15.65 -2.08 -16.41
CA ASN A 392 16.89 -1.33 -16.69
C ASN A 392 18.16 -1.86 -15.96
N GLY A 393 18.29 -3.17 -15.83
CA GLY A 393 19.41 -3.85 -15.17
C GLY A 393 19.31 -3.89 -13.64
N GLN A 394 18.18 -3.47 -13.06
CA GLN A 394 17.92 -3.48 -11.63
C GLN A 394 16.61 -4.21 -11.34
N PHE A 395 16.46 -4.73 -10.13
CA PHE A 395 15.15 -5.17 -9.70
C PHE A 395 14.28 -3.98 -9.27
N PHE A 396 12.96 -4.13 -9.28
CA PHE A 396 12.05 -3.13 -8.73
C PHE A 396 10.90 -3.78 -7.95
N LEU A 397 10.30 -2.99 -7.06
CA LEU A 397 9.03 -3.28 -6.41
C LEU A 397 8.13 -2.05 -6.56
N GLN A 398 6.83 -2.28 -6.73
CA GLN A 398 5.80 -1.24 -6.82
C GLN A 398 4.49 -1.76 -6.19
N ASN A 399 3.82 -0.93 -5.39
CA ASN A 399 2.51 -1.25 -4.86
C ASN A 399 1.65 0.00 -4.58
N GLY A 400 0.36 -0.23 -4.34
CA GLY A 400 -0.60 0.84 -4.05
C GLY A 400 -0.99 1.64 -5.29
N GLY A 401 -1.87 2.61 -5.12
CA GLY A 401 -2.26 3.50 -6.23
C GLY A 401 -3.30 2.92 -7.18
N TYR A 402 -3.78 1.69 -6.94
CA TYR A 402 -4.84 1.06 -7.73
C TYR A 402 -4.49 0.98 -9.23
N PHE A 403 -3.21 0.79 -9.56
CA PHE A 403 -2.80 0.51 -10.94
C PHE A 403 -3.15 -0.92 -11.36
N ALA A 404 -3.16 -1.14 -12.68
CA ALA A 404 -3.31 -2.46 -13.29
C ALA A 404 -2.50 -2.50 -14.61
N PRO A 405 -2.04 -3.69 -15.08
CA PRO A 405 -2.21 -5.01 -14.46
C PRO A 405 -1.19 -5.30 -13.33
N ALA A 406 -1.50 -6.30 -12.51
CA ALA A 406 -0.57 -6.88 -11.54
C ALA A 406 0.50 -7.74 -12.22
N VAL A 407 1.64 -7.92 -11.55
CA VAL A 407 2.60 -8.99 -11.88
C VAL A 407 2.24 -10.29 -11.14
N PRO A 408 2.32 -11.48 -11.77
CA PRO A 408 2.06 -12.74 -11.06
C PRO A 408 2.96 -12.93 -9.84
N LEU A 409 2.38 -13.35 -8.71
CA LEU A 409 3.14 -13.70 -7.51
C LEU A 409 3.93 -14.99 -7.73
N ASN A 410 5.05 -15.13 -7.02
CA ASN A 410 5.99 -16.26 -7.13
C ASN A 410 6.73 -16.35 -8.47
N SER A 411 6.76 -15.25 -9.24
CA SER A 411 7.60 -15.14 -10.42
C SER A 411 9.08 -15.02 -10.04
N GLU A 412 9.93 -15.66 -10.83
CA GLU A 412 11.38 -15.58 -10.74
C GLU A 412 11.89 -14.57 -11.78
N TYR A 413 12.84 -13.74 -11.37
CA TYR A 413 13.45 -12.72 -12.21
C TYR A 413 14.96 -12.84 -12.17
N THR A 414 15.58 -12.51 -13.31
CA THR A 414 17.04 -12.44 -13.45
C THR A 414 17.42 -11.08 -13.98
N ARG A 415 18.48 -10.48 -13.44
CA ARG A 415 19.14 -9.29 -14.00
C ARG A 415 20.51 -9.66 -14.56
N GLU A 416 20.99 -8.87 -15.51
CA GLU A 416 22.34 -9.01 -16.03
C GLU A 416 23.39 -8.74 -14.94
N LYS A 417 24.51 -9.48 -15.01
CA LYS A 417 25.66 -9.26 -14.14
C LYS A 417 26.31 -7.92 -14.45
N THR A 418 26.54 -7.13 -13.42
CA THR A 418 27.26 -5.86 -13.52
C THR A 418 28.75 -6.03 -13.29
N ASN A 419 29.16 -7.08 -12.57
CA ASN A 419 30.53 -7.29 -12.08
C ASN A 419 31.10 -6.09 -11.30
N LYS A 420 30.23 -5.25 -10.72
CA LYS A 420 30.61 -4.10 -9.90
C LYS A 420 30.63 -4.49 -8.43
N THR A 421 31.67 -5.23 -8.04
CA THR A 421 31.86 -5.65 -6.65
C THR A 421 31.98 -4.44 -5.72
N PRO A 422 31.26 -4.43 -4.57
CA PRO A 422 31.35 -3.34 -3.60
C PRO A 422 32.78 -3.21 -3.07
N GLN A 423 33.29 -1.98 -3.06
CA GLN A 423 34.63 -1.66 -2.55
C GLN A 423 34.50 -1.24 -1.08
N ILE A 424 34.63 -2.20 -0.17
CA ILE A 424 34.51 -1.98 1.28
C ILE A 424 35.88 -2.12 1.92
N ASP A 425 36.34 -1.04 2.57
CA ASP A 425 37.45 -1.11 3.51
C ASP A 425 36.89 -1.51 4.87
N PHE A 426 36.92 -2.81 5.17
CA PHE A 426 36.34 -3.35 6.41
C PHE A 426 37.06 -2.85 7.67
N ASP A 427 38.34 -2.53 7.57
CA ASP A 427 39.12 -2.01 8.70
C ASP A 427 38.78 -0.54 9.01
N ALA A 428 38.21 0.18 8.03
CA ALA A 428 37.75 1.55 8.16
C ALA A 428 36.26 1.68 8.55
N LEU A 429 35.53 0.57 8.69
CA LEU A 429 34.14 0.63 9.15
C LEU A 429 34.08 1.09 10.63
N PRO A 430 33.16 2.02 10.98
CA PRO A 430 33.10 2.66 12.31
C PRO A 430 32.63 1.75 13.46
#